data_AF-A0A8H3P7Z9-F1
#
_entry.id   AF-A0A8H3P7Z9-F1
#
_cell.length_a   1.000
_cell.length_b   1.000
_cell.length_c   1.000
_cell.angle_alpha   90.00
_cell.angle_beta   90.00
_cell.angle_gamma   90.00
#
_symmetry.space_group_name_H-M   'P 1'
#
loop_
_entity.id
_entity.type
_entity.pdbx_description
1 polymer ?
#
loop_
_entity_poly.entity_id
_entity_poly.type
_entity_poly.pdbx_seq_one_letter_code
_entity_poly.pdbx_strand_id
1 'polypeptide(L)'
;MDETGNTTEGRGASANRRTRRRIPTQGARGVHDTDVSPRERDIRKDRHSTPTSQKRGSNSGMSDIMRKISQVLPPWGSGPPKDPTPASTEQLSPEHNDLPQPAHEVPLSPATLNEDGDDLEDETHPRDAEYHLQTRQLRAQIDHMDAEHSQLFQKSNAAIQRLEDELTTYRARINEQEAELCHRDAVIWEHRNNLAQIQDKHRKLEDIVVARQENALQLMVANNGYIPKEDQTIRNELSKLTESIRSWARKHCLNSFADFEDVTEIEKDMVIHQLTEYCSQPDWNSLMKEISIPRNKIPMVLLHALLAKDLFGRMFTDPFFAFPGIDGDHTISAAGYFQRIYYIMLNADEQKAHIWRSQTLQNLSTFLQDMTKKLVRGLVTGFLTSPARTLLRKVGDNDAVNKRAQELQSLYDGAAQLALSLWTQRAFMTCQSLRGLPPFIISSPMMRAHRLHLLDEDDTRLDGKRILLCVQPAILAFGSENAEHYNQHKIWSPAVVVLHEK
;
A
#
# COMPACT_ATOMS: atom_id res chain seq x y z
N MET A 1 41.37 6.19 103.24
CA MET A 1 40.75 6.29 101.89
C MET A 1 40.06 4.95 101.64
N ASP A 2 39.18 4.51 102.54
CA ASP A 2 37.80 5.01 102.82
C ASP A 2 36.90 4.64 101.64
N GLU A 3 35.75 3.97 101.76
CA GLU A 3 34.91 3.55 102.88
C GLU A 3 33.82 2.62 102.29
N THR A 4 33.32 1.66 103.08
CA THR A 4 31.93 1.11 103.16
C THR A 4 31.13 0.78 101.87
N GLY A 5 30.32 -0.29 101.75
CA GLY A 5 29.71 -1.19 102.72
C GLY A 5 28.30 -1.61 102.22
N ASN A 6 27.86 -2.81 102.65
CA ASN A 6 26.47 -3.22 102.95
C ASN A 6 25.45 -3.50 101.80
N THR A 7 24.93 -4.74 101.68
CA THR A 7 23.65 -5.32 102.24
C THR A 7 22.58 -5.44 101.13
N THR A 8 21.63 -6.38 101.04
CA THR A 8 21.14 -7.52 101.85
C THR A 8 20.20 -8.37 100.98
N GLU A 9 20.06 -9.64 101.33
CA GLU A 9 19.05 -10.61 100.87
C GLU A 9 17.61 -10.25 101.29
N GLY A 10 16.62 -10.86 100.63
CA GLY A 10 15.23 -10.91 101.12
C GLY A 10 14.28 -11.75 100.26
N ARG A 11 14.09 -13.02 100.64
CA ARG A 11 13.08 -13.97 100.13
C ARG A 11 11.64 -13.54 100.46
N GLY A 12 10.67 -13.97 99.65
CA GLY A 12 9.26 -14.03 100.05
C GLY A 12 8.36 -14.70 98.99
N ALA A 13 7.73 -15.82 99.38
CA ALA A 13 6.95 -16.73 98.55
C ALA A 13 5.45 -16.36 98.43
N SER A 14 4.77 -16.93 97.42
CA SER A 14 3.62 -17.87 97.57
C SER A 14 2.37 -17.63 96.69
N ALA A 15 1.89 -18.75 96.14
CA ALA A 15 0.49 -19.18 95.95
C ALA A 15 -0.42 -18.69 94.78
N ASN A 16 -0.62 -19.63 93.82
CA ASN A 16 -1.87 -20.33 93.46
C ASN A 16 -3.19 -19.59 93.10
N ARG A 17 -3.69 -19.85 91.86
CA ARG A 17 -5.02 -20.40 91.46
C ARG A 17 -5.21 -20.15 89.95
N ARG A 18 -5.36 -21.09 89.00
CA ARG A 18 -6.26 -22.26 88.77
C ARG A 18 -7.76 -21.92 88.62
N THR A 19 -8.25 -21.92 87.36
CA THR A 19 -9.51 -22.53 86.79
C THR A 19 -9.73 -21.91 85.38
N ARG A 20 -9.76 -22.58 84.20
CA ARG A 20 -10.26 -23.85 83.63
C ARG A 20 -11.73 -23.82 83.13
N ARG A 21 -11.89 -24.11 81.82
CA ARG A 21 -13.06 -24.65 81.06
C ARG A 21 -14.21 -23.66 80.74
N ARG A 22 -14.95 -23.74 79.61
CA ARG A 22 -15.35 -24.89 78.77
C ARG A 22 -15.95 -24.43 77.40
N ILE A 23 -15.89 -25.32 76.40
CA ILE A 23 -16.63 -25.35 75.10
C ILE A 23 -18.06 -25.91 75.32
N PRO A 24 -19.06 -25.56 74.48
CA PRO A 24 -19.73 -26.52 73.54
C PRO A 24 -20.14 -25.88 72.17
N THR A 25 -19.87 -26.45 70.99
CA THR A 25 -20.64 -27.41 70.12
C THR A 25 -22.07 -27.07 69.67
N GLN A 26 -22.21 -26.99 68.32
CA GLN A 26 -23.28 -27.44 67.38
C GLN A 26 -24.75 -26.96 67.47
N GLY A 27 -25.35 -26.68 66.30
CA GLY A 27 -26.78 -26.97 66.04
C GLY A 27 -27.59 -26.04 65.10
N ALA A 28 -27.71 -26.43 63.82
CA ALA A 28 -28.87 -26.46 62.90
C ALA A 28 -30.08 -25.47 62.94
N ARG A 29 -30.47 -25.08 61.70
CA ARG A 29 -31.83 -24.95 61.06
C ARG A 29 -32.88 -23.89 61.51
N GLY A 30 -33.53 -23.31 60.48
CA GLY A 30 -34.83 -22.61 60.47
C GLY A 30 -34.73 -21.33 59.61
N VAL A 31 -35.16 -21.26 58.34
CA VAL A 31 -36.54 -21.18 57.80
C VAL A 31 -37.43 -20.18 58.55
N HIS A 32 -37.65 -18.99 57.95
CA HIS A 32 -38.97 -18.37 57.85
C HIS A 32 -39.02 -17.27 56.79
N ASP A 33 -40.02 -17.39 55.93
CA ASP A 33 -40.58 -16.37 55.03
C ASP A 33 -40.95 -15.08 55.76
N THR A 34 -40.85 -13.95 55.06
CA THR A 34 -41.91 -12.93 55.08
C THR A 34 -41.87 -12.08 53.81
N ASP A 35 -42.88 -12.32 53.01
CA ASP A 35 -43.41 -11.55 51.89
C ASP A 35 -44.11 -10.28 52.44
N VAL A 36 -43.81 -9.07 51.93
CA VAL A 36 -44.74 -7.93 51.78
C VAL A 36 -44.16 -6.94 50.76
N SER A 37 -44.92 -6.70 49.70
CA SER A 37 -44.68 -5.79 48.57
C SER A 37 -45.28 -4.37 48.84
N PRO A 38 -45.48 -3.47 47.86
CA PRO A 38 -44.72 -2.23 47.70
C PRO A 38 -45.58 -0.96 47.94
N ARG A 39 -44.94 0.21 48.01
CA ARG A 39 -45.66 1.50 47.88
C ARG A 39 -44.95 2.46 46.94
N GLU A 40 -45.68 2.73 45.87
CA GLU A 40 -45.57 3.84 44.93
C GLU A 40 -45.44 5.20 45.63
N ARG A 41 -44.71 6.11 44.98
CA ARG A 41 -45.05 7.54 45.05
C ARG A 41 -44.59 8.26 43.77
N ASP A 42 -45.57 8.48 42.90
CA ASP A 42 -45.60 9.51 41.86
C ASP A 42 -45.46 10.91 42.46
N ILE A 43 -44.58 11.75 41.90
CA ILE A 43 -44.74 13.20 41.88
C ILE A 43 -44.29 13.74 40.51
N ARG A 44 -45.28 14.13 39.70
CA ARG A 44 -45.14 15.09 38.59
C ARG A 44 -45.09 16.53 39.13
N LYS A 45 -44.27 17.39 38.55
CA LYS A 45 -44.69 18.64 37.84
C LYS A 45 -43.52 19.54 37.44
N ASP A 46 -43.39 19.70 36.11
CA ASP A 46 -43.23 20.93 35.31
C ASP A 46 -42.41 22.12 35.82
N ARG A 47 -41.44 22.57 34.99
CA ARG A 47 -41.53 23.85 34.26
C ARG A 47 -40.40 24.08 33.24
N HIS A 48 -40.78 24.82 32.21
CA HIS A 48 -40.10 25.19 30.96
C HIS A 48 -38.75 25.91 31.08
N SER A 49 -37.86 25.72 30.09
CA SER A 49 -37.57 26.74 29.04
C SER A 49 -36.45 26.27 28.10
N THR A 50 -36.69 26.40 26.79
CA THR A 50 -35.74 26.36 25.67
C THR A 50 -34.89 27.64 25.62
N PRO A 51 -33.71 27.64 24.94
CA PRO A 51 -33.67 28.09 23.55
C PRO A 51 -32.74 27.28 22.61
N THR A 52 -33.32 26.98 21.44
CA THR A 52 -32.83 27.23 20.07
C THR A 52 -31.37 26.98 19.64
N SER A 53 -31.23 26.11 18.63
CA SER A 53 -30.48 26.30 17.37
C SER A 53 -29.44 25.21 17.05
N GLN A 54 -29.71 24.34 16.07
CA GLN A 54 -28.88 24.22 14.85
C GLN A 54 -29.39 23.14 13.87
N LYS A 55 -29.72 23.64 12.66
CA LYS A 55 -29.68 23.03 11.33
C LYS A 55 -29.46 21.51 11.22
N ARG A 56 -30.52 20.79 10.85
CA ARG A 56 -30.44 19.52 10.09
C ARG A 56 -30.32 19.84 8.60
N GLY A 57 -29.18 19.50 8.01
CA GLY A 57 -28.99 19.39 6.57
C GLY A 57 -29.23 17.94 6.12
N SER A 58 -29.96 17.80 5.03
CA SER A 58 -30.53 16.57 4.48
C SER A 58 -29.49 15.58 3.93
N ASN A 59 -29.59 14.31 4.33
CA ASN A 59 -29.04 13.17 3.58
C ASN A 59 -30.00 12.81 2.43
N SER A 60 -29.78 13.42 1.26
CA SER A 60 -30.54 13.12 0.02
C SER A 60 -29.62 12.87 -1.20
N GLY A 61 -28.33 12.61 -0.98
CA GLY A 61 -27.36 12.47 -2.08
C GLY A 61 -27.23 11.06 -2.68
N MET A 62 -27.52 10.00 -1.91
CA MET A 62 -27.20 8.62 -2.32
C MET A 62 -28.27 7.99 -3.23
N SER A 63 -29.53 8.39 -3.08
CA SER A 63 -30.66 7.86 -3.85
C SER A 63 -30.78 8.48 -5.26
N ASP A 64 -30.20 9.65 -5.49
CA ASP A 64 -30.13 10.28 -6.82
C ASP A 64 -28.97 9.74 -7.66
N ILE A 65 -27.89 9.26 -7.03
CA ILE A 65 -26.74 8.63 -7.73
C ILE A 65 -27.13 7.26 -8.26
N MET A 66 -27.83 6.45 -7.45
CA MET A 66 -28.30 5.11 -7.89
C MET A 66 -29.34 5.19 -9.01
N ARG A 67 -30.13 6.27 -9.08
CA ARG A 67 -31.14 6.45 -10.15
C ARG A 67 -30.52 6.88 -11.48
N LYS A 68 -29.39 7.59 -11.46
CA LYS A 68 -28.68 8.02 -12.68
C LYS A 68 -27.90 6.88 -13.35
N ILE A 69 -27.47 5.87 -12.59
CA ILE A 69 -26.72 4.72 -13.15
C ILE A 69 -27.65 3.80 -13.96
N SER A 70 -28.93 3.70 -13.61
CA SER A 70 -29.92 2.92 -14.39
C SER A 70 -30.34 3.54 -15.73
N GLN A 71 -29.91 4.77 -16.06
CA GLN A 71 -30.33 5.48 -17.27
C GLN A 71 -29.27 5.52 -18.39
N VAL A 72 -28.08 4.91 -18.19
CA VAL A 72 -26.94 5.03 -19.12
C VAL A 72 -26.64 3.73 -19.89
N LEU A 73 -27.41 2.66 -19.72
CA LEU A 73 -27.22 1.40 -20.46
C LEU A 73 -28.37 1.17 -21.46
N PRO A 74 -28.09 1.01 -22.77
CA PRO A 74 -29.09 0.56 -23.73
C PRO A 74 -29.30 -0.97 -23.61
N PRO A 75 -30.50 -1.46 -24.00
CA PRO A 75 -30.85 -2.88 -23.89
C PRO A 75 -30.09 -3.73 -24.92
N TRP A 76 -29.53 -4.84 -24.45
CA TRP A 76 -28.88 -5.85 -25.29
C TRP A 76 -29.91 -6.53 -26.20
N GLY A 77 -29.78 -6.30 -27.50
CA GLY A 77 -30.45 -7.05 -28.56
C GLY A 77 -29.48 -8.05 -29.18
N SER A 78 -29.80 -9.32 -29.02
CA SER A 78 -29.11 -10.51 -29.54
C SER A 78 -29.23 -10.66 -31.07
N GLY A 79 -28.11 -10.93 -31.73
CA GLY A 79 -28.04 -11.41 -33.12
C GLY A 79 -26.63 -11.94 -33.45
N PRO A 80 -26.49 -13.10 -34.13
CA PRO A 80 -25.20 -13.78 -34.30
C PRO A 80 -24.38 -13.19 -35.47
N PRO A 81 -23.04 -13.30 -35.45
CA PRO A 81 -22.20 -12.82 -36.55
C PRO A 81 -22.22 -13.82 -37.71
N LYS A 82 -22.42 -13.30 -38.93
CA LYS A 82 -22.24 -14.02 -40.20
C LYS A 82 -20.77 -14.00 -40.61
N ASP A 83 -20.29 -15.17 -41.02
CA ASP A 83 -18.96 -15.41 -41.61
C ASP A 83 -18.72 -14.61 -42.90
N PRO A 84 -17.45 -14.27 -43.20
CA PRO A 84 -17.01 -14.03 -44.57
C PRO A 84 -16.16 -15.20 -45.08
N THR A 85 -16.62 -15.83 -46.17
CA THR A 85 -15.84 -16.74 -47.02
C THR A 85 -14.91 -15.95 -47.97
N PRO A 86 -13.82 -16.58 -48.47
CA PRO A 86 -12.67 -15.89 -49.06
C PRO A 86 -12.74 -15.83 -50.60
N ALA A 87 -12.06 -14.85 -51.18
CA ALA A 87 -11.79 -14.79 -52.62
C ALA A 87 -10.28 -14.91 -52.89
N SER A 88 -9.93 -16.08 -53.41
CA SER A 88 -8.96 -16.38 -54.47
C SER A 88 -7.58 -15.73 -54.46
N THR A 89 -6.62 -16.59 -54.11
CA THR A 89 -5.23 -16.64 -54.56
C THR A 89 -5.16 -16.80 -56.08
N GLU A 90 -4.47 -15.89 -56.79
CA GLU A 90 -3.91 -16.18 -58.11
C GLU A 90 -2.39 -16.05 -58.06
N GLN A 91 -1.75 -17.10 -58.55
CA GLN A 91 -0.32 -17.34 -58.59
C GLN A 91 0.34 -16.49 -59.68
N LEU A 92 1.50 -15.93 -59.37
CA LEU A 92 2.45 -15.45 -60.38
C LEU A 92 3.85 -16.02 -60.08
N SER A 93 4.42 -16.68 -61.08
CA SER A 93 5.84 -17.02 -61.27
C SER A 93 6.01 -17.44 -62.74
N PRO A 94 7.24 -17.47 -63.31
CA PRO A 94 8.03 -16.32 -63.76
C PRO A 94 8.51 -16.52 -65.24
N GLU A 95 9.55 -15.79 -65.66
CA GLU A 95 10.32 -15.88 -66.94
C GLU A 95 9.82 -14.93 -68.06
N HIS A 96 10.64 -14.20 -68.83
CA HIS A 96 12.03 -14.37 -69.24
C HIS A 96 12.71 -13.02 -69.58
N ASN A 97 14.05 -13.05 -69.59
CA ASN A 97 14.98 -12.01 -70.02
C ASN A 97 14.76 -11.57 -71.49
N ASP A 98 15.10 -10.33 -71.83
CA ASP A 98 16.38 -10.02 -72.50
C ASP A 98 16.51 -8.52 -72.83
N LEU A 99 17.69 -7.99 -72.47
CA LEU A 99 18.28 -6.71 -72.85
C LEU A 99 18.70 -6.75 -74.33
N PRO A 100 18.84 -5.61 -75.04
CA PRO A 100 20.16 -4.94 -75.03
C PRO A 100 20.18 -3.41 -75.10
N GLN A 101 21.31 -2.88 -74.67
CA GLN A 101 21.75 -1.47 -74.66
C GLN A 101 21.87 -0.85 -76.07
N PRO A 102 21.89 0.50 -76.17
CA PRO A 102 22.51 1.19 -77.30
C PRO A 102 23.73 2.00 -76.86
N ALA A 103 24.86 1.82 -77.55
CA ALA A 103 25.86 2.86 -77.70
C ALA A 103 26.69 2.55 -78.96
N HIS A 104 26.71 3.44 -79.93
CA HIS A 104 27.91 4.19 -80.27
C HIS A 104 27.69 5.15 -81.45
N GLU A 105 28.31 6.30 -81.25
CA GLU A 105 28.44 7.51 -82.04
C GLU A 105 29.16 7.35 -83.40
N VAL A 106 28.69 8.09 -84.42
CA VAL A 106 29.43 9.10 -85.26
C VAL A 106 30.56 8.56 -86.18
N PRO A 107 31.01 9.26 -87.25
CA PRO A 107 30.36 10.02 -88.33
C PRO A 107 30.83 9.55 -89.74
N LEU A 108 30.16 9.94 -90.83
CA LEU A 108 30.88 10.20 -92.09
C LEU A 108 30.30 11.41 -92.84
N SER A 109 31.18 12.39 -93.01
CA SER A 109 31.02 13.64 -93.76
C SER A 109 31.27 13.45 -95.27
N PRO A 110 30.97 14.47 -96.09
CA PRO A 110 30.80 14.38 -97.53
C PRO A 110 32.07 14.70 -98.33
N ALA A 111 32.22 14.10 -99.53
CA ALA A 111 33.18 14.49 -100.58
C ALA A 111 32.74 13.79 -101.88
N THR A 112 32.28 14.47 -102.94
CA THR A 112 33.00 15.23 -103.98
C THR A 112 33.97 14.40 -104.83
N LEU A 113 33.99 14.73 -106.13
CA LEU A 113 34.89 14.32 -107.23
C LEU A 113 34.45 13.04 -107.95
N ASN A 114 34.52 12.89 -109.28
CA ASN A 114 34.73 13.70 -110.49
C ASN A 114 34.97 12.63 -111.57
N GLU A 115 34.62 12.93 -112.85
CA GLU A 115 35.30 12.41 -114.07
C GLU A 115 35.17 10.88 -114.31
N ASP A 116 34.97 10.28 -115.49
CA ASP A 116 35.04 10.55 -116.94
C ASP A 116 34.01 9.54 -117.56
N GLY A 117 33.48 9.59 -118.77
CA GLY A 117 33.91 10.12 -120.05
C GLY A 117 33.23 9.28 -121.14
N ASP A 118 33.21 9.84 -122.35
CA ASP A 118 32.88 9.25 -123.66
C ASP A 118 31.42 9.09 -124.14
N ASP A 119 31.06 10.13 -124.90
CA ASP A 119 30.75 10.10 -126.34
C ASP A 119 29.44 9.47 -126.82
N LEU A 120 28.54 10.32 -127.34
CA LEU A 120 28.37 10.54 -128.79
C LEU A 120 27.25 11.58 -129.05
N GLU A 121 27.61 12.64 -129.79
CA GLU A 121 26.91 13.31 -130.91
C GLU A 121 25.37 13.49 -130.84
N ASP A 122 24.72 14.59 -131.22
CA ASP A 122 25.04 15.84 -131.91
C ASP A 122 23.70 16.63 -131.97
N GLU A 123 23.79 17.92 -132.28
CA GLU A 123 22.74 18.88 -132.67
C GLU A 123 21.96 19.61 -131.54
N THR A 124 22.61 20.68 -131.05
CA THR A 124 22.02 21.79 -130.29
C THR A 124 21.04 22.62 -131.12
N HIS A 125 19.85 22.86 -130.54
CA HIS A 125 18.82 23.74 -131.06
C HIS A 125 18.65 24.99 -130.16
N PRO A 126 18.23 26.15 -130.69
CA PRO A 126 18.32 27.48 -130.07
C PRO A 126 17.24 27.74 -128.99
N ARG A 127 17.09 26.80 -128.04
CA ARG A 127 16.12 26.81 -126.94
C ARG A 127 16.80 26.93 -125.55
N ASP A 128 18.11 26.70 -125.46
CA ASP A 128 18.85 26.48 -124.21
C ASP A 128 19.18 27.74 -123.37
N ALA A 129 19.20 28.93 -123.98
CA ALA A 129 19.49 30.18 -123.25
C ALA A 129 18.32 30.65 -122.35
N GLU A 130 17.08 30.34 -122.74
CA GLU A 130 15.87 30.67 -121.97
C GLU A 130 15.73 29.73 -120.75
N TYR A 131 16.09 28.45 -120.91
CA TYR A 131 16.14 27.47 -119.84
C TYR A 131 17.13 27.85 -118.73
N HIS A 132 18.28 28.45 -119.05
CA HIS A 132 19.26 28.85 -118.03
C HIS A 132 18.80 30.01 -117.13
N LEU A 133 18.08 31.00 -117.69
CA LEU A 133 17.54 32.11 -116.88
C LEU A 133 16.39 31.63 -115.98
N GLN A 134 15.52 30.80 -116.53
CA GLN A 134 14.45 30.14 -115.78
C GLN A 134 15.02 29.27 -114.65
N THR A 135 16.12 28.55 -114.90
CA THR A 135 16.83 27.75 -113.90
C THR A 135 17.39 28.60 -112.74
N ARG A 136 17.91 29.82 -113.02
CA ARG A 136 18.40 30.73 -111.96
C ARG A 136 17.26 31.30 -111.12
N GLN A 137 16.15 31.66 -111.77
CA GLN A 137 14.98 32.19 -111.07
C GLN A 137 14.32 31.13 -110.19
N LEU A 138 14.20 29.88 -110.68
CA LEU A 138 13.76 28.75 -109.86
C LEU A 138 14.72 28.48 -108.70
N ARG A 139 16.05 28.56 -108.91
CA ARG A 139 17.02 28.38 -107.82
C ARG A 139 16.89 29.45 -106.73
N ALA A 140 16.76 30.73 -107.10
CA ALA A 140 16.53 31.78 -106.11
C ALA A 140 15.19 31.62 -105.36
N GLN A 141 14.16 31.08 -106.02
CA GLN A 141 12.91 30.72 -105.34
C GLN A 141 13.08 29.53 -104.39
N ILE A 142 13.85 28.51 -104.79
CA ILE A 142 14.19 27.37 -103.93
C ILE A 142 14.96 27.86 -102.69
N ASP A 143 15.99 28.67 -102.87
CA ASP A 143 16.79 29.20 -101.75
C ASP A 143 15.95 30.06 -100.79
N HIS A 144 15.02 30.86 -101.33
CA HIS A 144 14.11 31.65 -100.51
C HIS A 144 13.12 30.77 -99.72
N MET A 145 12.51 29.78 -100.36
CA MET A 145 11.63 28.81 -99.70
C MET A 145 12.39 27.98 -98.66
N ASP A 146 13.64 27.60 -98.93
CA ASP A 146 14.48 26.86 -98.00
C ASP A 146 14.87 27.71 -96.78
N ALA A 147 15.12 29.01 -96.96
CA ALA A 147 15.35 29.94 -95.86
C ALA A 147 14.10 30.15 -95.00
N GLU A 148 12.93 30.31 -95.61
CA GLU A 148 11.65 30.40 -94.89
C GLU A 148 11.32 29.10 -94.16
N HIS A 149 11.52 27.96 -94.81
CA HIS A 149 11.32 26.63 -94.22
C HIS A 149 12.27 26.41 -93.05
N SER A 150 13.55 26.79 -93.19
CA SER A 150 14.54 26.72 -92.10
C SER A 150 14.17 27.61 -90.92
N GLN A 151 13.66 28.82 -91.18
CA GLN A 151 13.22 29.74 -90.13
C GLN A 151 11.96 29.22 -89.41
N LEU A 152 10.99 28.67 -90.14
CA LEU A 152 9.80 28.03 -89.57
C LEU A 152 10.18 26.80 -88.74
N PHE A 153 11.10 25.98 -89.25
CA PHE A 153 11.60 24.79 -88.55
C PHE A 153 12.32 25.16 -87.26
N GLN A 154 13.16 26.20 -87.27
CA GLN A 154 13.80 26.72 -86.05
C GLN A 154 12.79 27.25 -85.03
N LYS A 155 11.77 28.01 -85.49
CA LYS A 155 10.70 28.50 -84.60
C LYS A 155 9.89 27.36 -84.00
N SER A 156 9.57 26.34 -84.79
CA SER A 156 8.86 25.14 -84.34
C SER A 156 9.69 24.35 -83.32
N ASN A 157 10.97 24.11 -83.59
CA ASN A 157 11.86 23.42 -82.66
C ASN A 157 12.04 24.18 -81.35
N ALA A 158 12.18 25.52 -81.40
CA ALA A 158 12.25 26.33 -80.19
C ALA A 158 10.95 26.28 -79.37
N ALA A 159 9.79 26.17 -80.02
CA ALA A 159 8.50 26.00 -79.34
C ALA A 159 8.37 24.59 -78.73
N ILE A 160 8.83 23.55 -79.43
CA ILE A 160 8.86 22.17 -78.93
C ILE A 160 9.75 22.07 -77.69
N GLN A 161 10.96 22.64 -77.73
CA GLN A 161 11.88 22.64 -76.59
C GLN A 161 11.27 23.33 -75.35
N ARG A 162 10.58 24.46 -75.52
CA ARG A 162 9.90 25.13 -74.40
C ARG A 162 8.81 24.26 -73.78
N LEU A 163 8.03 23.57 -74.60
CA LEU A 163 7.00 22.66 -74.11
C LEU A 163 7.62 21.44 -73.41
N GLU A 164 8.76 20.94 -73.89
CA GLU A 164 9.51 19.86 -73.24
C GLU A 164 10.06 20.31 -71.86
N ASP A 165 10.58 21.52 -71.76
CA ASP A 165 11.04 22.11 -70.49
C ASP A 165 9.87 22.33 -69.50
N GLU A 166 8.70 22.77 -69.99
CA GLU A 166 7.50 22.88 -69.17
C GLU A 166 7.01 21.50 -68.69
N LEU A 167 6.99 20.50 -69.58
CA LEU A 167 6.58 19.13 -69.24
C LEU A 167 7.53 18.49 -68.22
N THR A 168 8.85 18.71 -68.33
CA THR A 168 9.81 18.22 -67.35
C THR A 168 9.62 18.91 -66.00
N THR A 169 9.35 20.22 -65.99
CA THR A 169 9.04 20.97 -64.77
C THR A 169 7.76 20.45 -64.09
N TYR A 170 6.69 20.20 -64.85
CA TYR A 170 5.45 19.64 -64.31
C TYR A 170 5.65 18.22 -63.76
N ARG A 171 6.43 17.37 -64.44
CA ARG A 171 6.77 16.03 -63.94
C ARG A 171 7.54 16.08 -62.63
N ALA A 172 8.51 16.99 -62.51
CA ALA A 172 9.27 17.15 -61.26
C ALA A 172 8.35 17.53 -60.09
N ARG A 173 7.41 18.46 -60.31
CA ARG A 173 6.46 18.90 -59.28
C ARG A 173 5.46 17.81 -58.88
N ILE A 174 4.99 17.02 -59.85
CA ILE A 174 4.12 15.86 -59.56
C ILE A 174 4.87 14.85 -58.68
N ASN A 175 6.12 14.51 -59.03
CA ASN A 175 6.93 13.59 -58.25
C ASN A 175 7.19 14.11 -56.82
N GLU A 176 7.44 15.40 -56.66
CA GLU A 176 7.61 16.03 -55.33
C GLU A 176 6.33 15.92 -54.49
N GLN A 177 5.17 16.18 -55.09
CA GLN A 177 3.88 16.05 -54.41
C GLN A 177 3.55 14.60 -54.05
N GLU A 178 3.86 13.64 -54.93
CA GLU A 178 3.69 12.21 -54.65
C GLU A 178 4.56 11.76 -53.48
N ALA A 179 5.80 12.26 -53.40
CA ALA A 179 6.68 11.99 -52.26
C ALA A 179 6.14 12.59 -50.94
N GLU A 180 5.61 13.82 -50.97
CA GLU A 180 4.99 14.44 -49.80
C GLU A 180 3.75 13.65 -49.34
N LEU A 181 2.89 13.23 -50.26
CA LEU A 181 1.71 12.42 -49.95
C LEU A 181 2.11 11.08 -49.34
N CYS A 182 3.11 10.40 -49.91
CA CYS A 182 3.63 9.15 -49.37
C CYS A 182 4.17 9.33 -47.93
N HIS A 183 4.90 10.42 -47.67
CA HIS A 183 5.38 10.74 -46.33
C HIS A 183 4.22 10.99 -45.35
N ARG A 184 3.20 11.76 -45.76
CA ARG A 184 2.02 12.05 -44.93
C ARG A 184 1.23 10.78 -44.62
N ASP A 185 1.07 9.89 -45.58
CA ASP A 185 0.40 8.61 -45.37
C ASP A 185 1.15 7.71 -44.38
N ALA A 186 2.48 7.70 -44.43
CA ALA A 186 3.31 6.99 -43.44
C ALA A 186 3.09 7.54 -42.01
N VAL A 187 3.08 8.86 -41.85
CA VAL A 187 2.83 9.51 -40.54
C VAL A 187 1.41 9.23 -40.04
N ILE A 188 0.40 9.30 -40.92
CA ILE A 188 -0.98 8.97 -40.57
C ILE A 188 -1.09 7.51 -40.13
N TRP A 189 -0.40 6.60 -40.81
CA TRP A 189 -0.36 5.19 -40.44
C TRP A 189 0.27 4.97 -39.06
N GLU A 190 1.40 5.63 -38.76
CA GLU A 190 2.06 5.57 -37.45
C GLU A 190 1.14 6.08 -36.33
N HIS A 191 0.49 7.23 -36.52
CA HIS A 191 -0.44 7.78 -35.54
C HIS A 191 -1.67 6.88 -35.32
N ARG A 192 -2.21 6.27 -36.38
CA ARG A 192 -3.30 5.29 -36.26
C ARG A 192 -2.88 4.07 -35.45
N ASN A 193 -1.66 3.57 -35.67
CA ASN A 193 -1.12 2.45 -34.90
C ASN A 193 -0.94 2.80 -33.42
N ASN A 194 -0.40 3.98 -33.11
CA ASN A 194 -0.25 4.45 -31.73
C ASN A 194 -1.60 4.63 -31.03
N LEU A 195 -2.59 5.19 -31.74
CA LEU A 195 -3.94 5.36 -31.21
C LEU A 195 -4.61 4.02 -30.91
N ALA A 196 -4.46 3.03 -31.79
CA ALA A 196 -4.94 1.67 -31.56
C ALA A 196 -4.27 1.02 -30.33
N GLN A 197 -2.95 1.22 -30.17
CA GLN A 197 -2.22 0.70 -29.02
C GLN A 197 -2.67 1.35 -27.69
N ILE A 198 -2.93 2.66 -27.69
CA ILE A 198 -3.43 3.38 -26.52
C ILE A 198 -4.85 2.91 -26.18
N GLN A 199 -5.72 2.73 -27.18
CA GLN A 199 -7.07 2.22 -26.97
C GLN A 199 -7.08 0.79 -26.42
N ASP A 200 -6.20 -0.09 -26.91
CA ASP A 200 -6.04 -1.44 -26.36
C ASP A 200 -5.57 -1.41 -24.89
N LYS A 201 -4.59 -0.56 -24.56
CA LYS A 201 -4.15 -0.36 -23.17
C LYS A 201 -5.27 0.18 -22.29
N HIS A 202 -6.06 1.12 -22.79
CA HIS A 202 -7.19 1.69 -22.04
C HIS A 202 -8.24 0.62 -21.75
N ARG A 203 -8.63 -0.16 -22.75
CA ARG A 203 -9.60 -1.26 -22.60
C ARG A 203 -9.12 -2.29 -21.58
N LYS A 204 -7.85 -2.69 -21.64
CA LYS A 204 -7.25 -3.60 -20.64
C LYS A 204 -7.31 -3.05 -19.23
N LEU A 205 -7.05 -1.75 -19.05
CA LEU A 205 -7.15 -1.10 -17.74
C LEU A 205 -8.60 -1.04 -17.26
N GLU A 206 -9.55 -0.73 -18.13
CA GLU A 206 -10.97 -0.74 -17.81
C GLU A 206 -11.42 -2.14 -17.37
N ASP A 207 -11.05 -3.19 -18.10
CA ASP A 207 -11.36 -4.58 -17.73
C ASP A 207 -10.80 -4.95 -16.36
N ILE A 208 -9.56 -4.54 -16.06
CA ILE A 208 -8.94 -4.75 -14.74
C ILE A 208 -9.72 -4.00 -13.64
N VAL A 209 -10.15 -2.77 -13.90
CA VAL A 209 -10.91 -1.97 -12.92
C VAL A 209 -12.27 -2.61 -12.67
N VAL A 210 -12.99 -3.01 -13.71
CA VAL A 210 -14.29 -3.70 -13.59
C VAL A 210 -14.14 -4.99 -12.80
N ALA A 211 -13.16 -5.83 -13.15
CA ALA A 211 -12.90 -7.09 -12.43
C ALA A 211 -12.58 -6.86 -10.94
N ARG A 212 -11.80 -5.82 -10.62
CA ARG A 212 -11.51 -5.44 -9.22
C ARG A 212 -12.74 -4.94 -8.48
N GLN A 213 -13.58 -4.13 -9.12
CA GLN A 213 -14.81 -3.62 -8.52
C GLN A 213 -15.83 -4.73 -8.28
N GLU A 214 -16.00 -5.64 -9.25
CA GLU A 214 -16.89 -6.79 -9.09
C GLU A 214 -16.41 -7.71 -7.96
N ASN A 215 -15.10 -7.99 -7.90
CA ASN A 215 -14.53 -8.75 -6.80
C ASN A 215 -14.78 -8.05 -5.45
N ALA A 216 -14.53 -6.76 -5.34
CA ALA A 216 -14.80 -5.99 -4.12
C ALA A 216 -16.28 -6.05 -3.70
N LEU A 217 -17.22 -5.94 -4.64
CA LEU A 217 -18.65 -6.05 -4.35
C LEU A 217 -19.05 -7.46 -3.90
N GLN A 218 -18.55 -8.50 -4.57
CA GLN A 218 -18.77 -9.89 -4.17
C GLN A 218 -18.23 -10.14 -2.75
N LEU A 219 -17.07 -9.56 -2.41
CA LEU A 219 -16.50 -9.64 -1.07
C LEU A 219 -17.34 -8.89 -0.04
N MET A 220 -17.89 -7.72 -0.38
CA MET A 220 -18.82 -7.01 0.51
C MET A 220 -20.06 -7.85 0.81
N VAL A 221 -20.63 -8.51 -0.21
CA VAL A 221 -21.79 -9.41 -0.03
C VAL A 221 -21.41 -10.62 0.83
N ALA A 222 -20.26 -11.25 0.56
CA ALA A 222 -19.78 -12.42 1.29
C ALA A 222 -19.35 -12.12 2.74
N ASN A 223 -19.06 -10.87 3.07
CA ASN A 223 -18.61 -10.42 4.40
C ASN A 223 -19.70 -9.65 5.16
N ASN A 224 -20.99 -9.92 4.89
CA ASN A 224 -22.13 -9.26 5.55
C ASN A 224 -22.09 -7.72 5.49
N GLY A 225 -21.54 -7.15 4.43
CA GLY A 225 -21.38 -5.70 4.26
C GLY A 225 -20.22 -5.09 5.06
N TYR A 226 -19.41 -5.90 5.74
CA TYR A 226 -18.23 -5.41 6.46
C TYR A 226 -17.07 -5.17 5.48
N ILE A 227 -16.60 -3.93 5.41
CA ILE A 227 -15.46 -3.52 4.59
C ILE A 227 -14.19 -3.67 5.44
N PRO A 228 -13.24 -4.53 5.06
CA PRO A 228 -11.94 -4.63 5.73
C PRO A 228 -11.21 -3.29 5.73
N LYS A 229 -10.41 -3.01 6.77
CA LYS A 229 -9.60 -1.80 6.79
C LYS A 229 -8.42 -1.97 5.84
N GLU A 230 -8.15 -0.94 5.05
CA GLU A 230 -6.96 -0.90 4.21
C GLU A 230 -5.67 -0.93 5.05
N ASP A 231 -4.66 -1.64 4.55
CA ASP A 231 -3.36 -1.79 5.21
C ASP A 231 -2.72 -0.44 5.60
N GLN A 232 -2.85 0.59 4.76
CA GLN A 232 -2.30 1.92 5.06
C GLN A 232 -3.01 2.58 6.25
N THR A 233 -4.34 2.41 6.34
CA THR A 233 -5.12 2.91 7.47
C THR A 233 -4.72 2.19 8.76
N ILE A 234 -4.53 0.86 8.69
CA ILE A 234 -4.06 0.05 9.84
C ILE A 234 -2.68 0.53 10.31
N ARG A 235 -1.72 0.69 9.39
CA ARG A 235 -0.36 1.21 9.68
C ARG A 235 -0.42 2.58 10.36
N ASN A 236 -1.29 3.46 9.89
CA ASN A 236 -1.47 4.80 10.46
C ASN A 236 -2.06 4.74 11.88
N GLU A 237 -3.07 3.91 12.13
CA GLU A 237 -3.67 3.73 13.46
C GLU A 237 -2.69 3.10 14.46
N LEU A 238 -1.93 2.08 14.06
CA LEU A 238 -0.87 1.50 14.88
C LEU A 238 0.25 2.49 15.18
N SER A 239 0.62 3.33 14.22
CA SER A 239 1.60 4.41 14.42
C SER A 239 1.10 5.46 15.41
N LYS A 240 -0.19 5.82 15.37
CA LYS A 240 -0.81 6.72 16.35
C LYS A 240 -0.82 6.11 17.75
N LEU A 241 -1.17 4.81 17.88
CA LEU A 241 -1.13 4.10 19.15
C LEU A 241 0.30 4.10 19.73
N THR A 242 1.29 3.80 18.90
CA THR A 242 2.72 3.83 19.25
C THR A 242 3.15 5.19 19.81
N GLU A 243 2.81 6.28 19.12
CA GLU A 243 3.17 7.62 19.60
C GLU A 243 2.41 7.97 20.89
N SER A 244 1.19 7.47 21.06
CA SER A 244 0.39 7.68 22.26
C SER A 244 1.00 6.99 23.48
N ILE A 245 1.46 5.72 23.32
CA ILE A 245 2.22 4.97 24.33
C ILE A 245 3.49 5.74 24.72
N ARG A 246 4.26 6.17 23.72
CA ARG A 246 5.50 6.93 23.92
C ARG A 246 5.26 8.27 24.63
N SER A 247 4.21 8.99 24.24
CA SER A 247 3.84 10.28 24.83
C SER A 247 3.42 10.12 26.29
N TRP A 248 2.59 9.11 26.59
CA TRP A 248 2.19 8.79 27.95
C TRP A 248 3.40 8.43 28.83
N ALA A 249 4.28 7.55 28.34
CA ALA A 249 5.50 7.17 29.04
C ALA A 249 6.40 8.38 29.30
N ARG A 250 6.61 9.25 28.30
CA ARG A 250 7.41 10.47 28.46
C ARG A 250 6.84 11.44 29.51
N LYS A 251 5.53 11.57 29.57
CA LYS A 251 4.84 12.52 30.47
C LYS A 251 4.83 12.06 31.93
N HIS A 252 4.74 10.75 32.16
CA HIS A 252 4.54 10.17 33.50
C HIS A 252 5.76 9.46 34.08
N CYS A 253 6.82 9.24 33.30
CA CYS A 253 8.08 8.69 33.79
C CYS A 253 8.80 9.66 34.74
N LEU A 254 9.76 9.15 35.51
CA LEU A 254 10.67 9.91 36.37
C LEU A 254 11.35 11.06 35.63
N ASN A 255 11.52 12.19 36.33
CA ASN A 255 12.13 13.40 35.76
C ASN A 255 13.65 13.30 35.72
N SER A 256 14.24 12.62 36.71
CA SER A 256 15.68 12.44 36.85
C SER A 256 16.02 10.96 37.02
N PHE A 257 17.19 10.55 36.51
CA PHE A 257 17.74 9.23 36.78
C PHE A 257 18.13 9.07 38.25
N ALA A 258 18.47 10.17 38.94
CA ALA A 258 18.79 10.15 40.37
C ALA A 258 17.63 9.62 41.22
N ASP A 259 16.38 9.97 40.87
CA ASP A 259 15.17 9.47 41.55
C ASP A 259 15.02 7.94 41.39
N PHE A 260 15.67 7.36 40.38
CA PHE A 260 15.71 5.92 40.13
C PHE A 260 16.90 5.23 40.80
N GLU A 261 17.96 5.95 41.16
CA GLU A 261 19.09 5.39 41.91
C GLU A 261 18.67 4.96 43.32
N ASP A 262 17.74 5.69 43.94
CA ASP A 262 17.15 5.41 45.26
C ASP A 262 16.25 4.15 45.29
N VAL A 263 15.87 3.61 44.12
CA VAL A 263 15.08 2.38 44.02
C VAL A 263 15.97 1.18 44.33
N THR A 264 15.45 0.21 45.08
CA THR A 264 16.23 -0.98 45.45
C THR A 264 16.60 -1.81 44.22
N GLU A 265 17.77 -2.46 44.22
CA GLU A 265 18.19 -3.33 43.11
C GLU A 265 17.16 -4.43 42.83
N ILE A 266 16.54 -4.99 43.87
CA ILE A 266 15.46 -5.98 43.75
C ILE A 266 14.29 -5.44 42.93
N GLU A 267 13.85 -4.21 43.19
CA GLU A 267 12.76 -3.58 42.44
C GLU A 267 13.15 -3.28 40.98
N LYS A 268 14.42 -2.94 40.72
CA LYS A 268 14.93 -2.75 39.35
C LYS A 268 14.95 -4.08 38.59
N ASP A 269 15.38 -5.16 39.24
CA ASP A 269 15.38 -6.50 38.64
C ASP A 269 13.96 -7.00 38.37
N MET A 270 12.99 -6.69 39.24
CA MET A 270 11.57 -6.99 38.99
C MET A 270 11.04 -6.31 37.73
N VAL A 271 11.49 -5.09 37.42
CA VAL A 271 11.14 -4.38 36.17
C VAL A 271 11.70 -5.12 34.95
N ILE A 272 12.97 -5.55 35.01
CA ILE A 272 13.60 -6.31 33.92
C ILE A 272 12.93 -7.68 33.74
N HIS A 273 12.60 -8.36 34.83
CA HIS A 273 11.87 -9.62 34.79
C HIS A 273 10.47 -9.45 34.15
N GLN A 274 9.78 -8.35 34.43
CA GLN A 274 8.52 -8.03 33.76
C GLN A 274 8.69 -7.82 32.24
N LEU A 275 9.90 -7.52 31.76
CA LEU A 275 10.28 -7.44 30.34
C LEU A 275 10.84 -8.75 29.77
N THR A 276 10.60 -9.91 30.40
CA THR A 276 10.95 -11.21 29.80
C THR A 276 10.40 -11.31 28.37
N GLU A 277 11.17 -11.89 27.43
CA GLU A 277 10.89 -11.92 25.98
C GLU A 277 11.04 -10.58 25.23
N TYR A 278 11.22 -9.47 25.94
CA TYR A 278 11.50 -8.15 25.37
C TYR A 278 12.95 -7.72 25.67
N CYS A 279 13.50 -8.11 26.82
CA CYS A 279 14.89 -7.83 27.20
C CYS A 279 15.75 -9.09 27.08
N SER A 280 16.95 -8.94 26.51
CA SER A 280 17.96 -10.01 26.40
C SER A 280 18.70 -10.28 27.72
N GLN A 281 18.75 -9.28 28.60
CA GLN A 281 19.48 -9.34 29.86
C GLN A 281 18.55 -9.72 31.02
N PRO A 282 19.03 -10.54 31.98
CA PRO A 282 18.19 -11.07 33.06
C PRO A 282 18.02 -10.09 34.23
N ASP A 283 18.95 -9.15 34.40
CA ASP A 283 19.01 -8.24 35.54
C ASP A 283 19.41 -6.81 35.12
N TRP A 284 19.17 -5.86 36.01
CA TRP A 284 19.42 -4.44 35.78
C TRP A 284 20.89 -4.13 35.51
N ASN A 285 21.81 -4.71 36.28
CA ASN A 285 23.23 -4.41 36.18
C ASN A 285 23.84 -4.90 34.87
N SER A 286 23.42 -6.08 34.42
CA SER A 286 23.80 -6.65 33.12
C SER A 286 23.27 -5.80 31.97
N LEU A 287 22.03 -5.31 32.05
CA LEU A 287 21.48 -4.37 31.07
C LEU A 287 22.28 -3.07 31.02
N MET A 288 22.59 -2.45 32.17
CA MET A 288 23.29 -1.17 32.25
C MET A 288 24.73 -1.22 31.74
N LYS A 289 25.38 -2.39 31.74
CA LYS A 289 26.73 -2.58 31.17
C LYS A 289 26.73 -2.56 29.64
N GLU A 290 25.66 -3.05 29.02
CA GLU A 290 25.60 -3.25 27.57
C GLU A 290 24.81 -2.18 26.82
N ILE A 291 23.85 -1.53 27.50
CA ILE A 291 22.93 -0.60 26.87
C ILE A 291 23.67 0.66 26.39
N SER A 292 23.42 1.03 25.14
CA SER A 292 24.18 2.12 24.47
C SER A 292 23.42 3.46 24.40
N ILE A 293 22.20 3.52 24.94
CA ILE A 293 21.41 4.76 24.98
C ILE A 293 21.74 5.63 26.21
N PRO A 294 21.47 6.95 26.18
CA PRO A 294 21.71 7.83 27.32
C PRO A 294 21.00 7.36 28.59
N ARG A 295 21.73 7.29 29.71
CA ARG A 295 21.23 6.74 31.00
C ARG A 295 19.95 7.41 31.49
N ASN A 296 19.85 8.73 31.34
CA ASN A 296 18.68 9.51 31.70
C ASN A 296 17.43 9.21 30.85
N LYS A 297 17.56 8.48 29.74
CA LYS A 297 16.43 8.07 28.90
C LYS A 297 16.01 6.62 29.15
N ILE A 298 16.81 5.82 29.85
CA ILE A 298 16.55 4.39 30.09
C ILE A 298 15.21 4.17 30.81
N PRO A 299 14.87 4.86 31.91
CA PRO A 299 13.59 4.64 32.59
C PRO A 299 12.38 4.86 31.68
N MET A 300 12.42 5.88 30.81
CA MET A 300 11.36 6.18 29.86
C MET A 300 11.24 5.11 28.77
N VAL A 301 12.37 4.61 28.26
CA VAL A 301 12.38 3.53 27.27
C VAL A 301 11.86 2.22 27.86
N LEU A 302 12.22 1.90 29.11
CA LEU A 302 11.70 0.72 29.80
C LEU A 302 10.21 0.83 30.11
N LEU A 303 9.74 2.01 30.54
CA LEU A 303 8.31 2.23 30.78
C LEU A 303 7.51 2.10 29.48
N HIS A 304 8.05 2.63 28.37
CA HIS A 304 7.48 2.44 27.03
C HIS A 304 7.43 0.95 26.67
N ALA A 305 8.53 0.21 26.85
CA ALA A 305 8.60 -1.21 26.56
C ALA A 305 7.61 -2.04 27.39
N LEU A 306 7.48 -1.73 28.68
CA LEU A 306 6.55 -2.40 29.59
C LEU A 306 5.10 -2.18 29.16
N LEU A 307 4.75 -0.93 28.83
CA LEU A 307 3.41 -0.57 28.40
C LEU A 307 3.07 -1.20 27.05
N ALA A 308 4.01 -1.19 26.10
CA ALA A 308 3.86 -1.87 24.82
C ALA A 308 3.70 -3.39 25.02
N LYS A 309 4.53 -4.02 25.86
CA LYS A 309 4.44 -5.45 26.18
C LYS A 309 3.07 -5.82 26.74
N ASP A 310 2.57 -5.08 27.73
CA ASP A 310 1.27 -5.39 28.32
C ASP A 310 0.13 -5.17 27.29
N LEU A 311 0.11 -4.05 26.56
CA LEU A 311 -0.95 -3.79 25.57
C LEU A 311 -0.96 -4.81 24.43
N PHE A 312 0.17 -4.97 23.74
CA PHE A 312 0.25 -5.87 22.59
C PHE A 312 0.12 -7.33 23.03
N GLY A 313 0.74 -7.71 24.14
CA GLY A 313 0.68 -9.07 24.67
C GLY A 313 -0.69 -9.48 25.24
N ARG A 314 -1.56 -8.54 25.61
CA ARG A 314 -2.91 -8.84 26.08
C ARG A 314 -3.96 -8.78 24.98
N MET A 315 -3.84 -7.83 24.04
CA MET A 315 -4.93 -7.51 23.09
C MET A 315 -4.62 -7.90 21.65
N PHE A 316 -3.34 -7.91 21.24
CA PHE A 316 -2.94 -8.12 19.85
C PHE A 316 -2.38 -9.53 19.59
N THR A 317 -2.31 -10.37 20.61
CA THR A 317 -1.90 -11.79 20.54
C THR A 317 -3.07 -12.76 20.65
N ASP A 318 -4.14 -12.36 21.33
CA ASP A 318 -5.35 -13.17 21.53
C ASP A 318 -6.56 -12.49 20.84
N PRO A 319 -7.17 -13.11 19.82
CA PRO A 319 -8.37 -12.58 19.18
C PRO A 319 -9.62 -12.54 20.08
N PHE A 320 -9.62 -13.33 21.17
CA PHE A 320 -10.76 -13.46 22.08
C PHE A 320 -10.51 -12.77 23.43
N PHE A 321 -9.53 -11.87 23.51
CA PHE A 321 -9.13 -11.19 24.74
C PHE A 321 -10.28 -10.47 25.48
N ALA A 322 -11.29 -10.00 24.74
CA ALA A 322 -12.42 -9.23 25.27
C ALA A 322 -13.52 -10.10 25.90
N PHE A 323 -13.45 -11.43 25.80
CA PHE A 323 -14.46 -12.32 26.37
C PHE A 323 -14.29 -12.44 27.90
N PRO A 324 -15.40 -12.48 28.67
CA PRO A 324 -15.33 -12.57 30.12
C PRO A 324 -14.69 -13.87 30.63
N GLY A 325 -14.05 -13.80 31.79
CA GLY A 325 -13.91 -14.97 32.65
C GLY A 325 -15.29 -15.41 33.12
N ILE A 326 -15.60 -16.70 33.02
CA ILE A 326 -16.82 -17.25 33.62
C ILE A 326 -16.48 -17.52 35.08
N ASP A 327 -17.04 -16.74 35.99
CA ASP A 327 -16.93 -17.01 37.43
C ASP A 327 -17.80 -18.23 37.75
N GLY A 328 -17.20 -19.33 38.21
CA GLY A 328 -17.94 -20.48 38.73
C GLY A 328 -17.33 -21.86 38.53
N ASP A 329 -16.36 -22.04 37.63
CA ASP A 329 -15.67 -23.34 37.46
C ASP A 329 -14.24 -23.15 36.90
N HIS A 330 -13.24 -23.65 37.63
CA HIS A 330 -11.83 -23.23 37.54
C HIS A 330 -11.00 -23.91 36.44
N THR A 331 -11.55 -24.18 35.26
CA THR A 331 -10.74 -24.83 34.21
C THR A 331 -10.42 -23.93 33.02
N ILE A 332 -11.37 -23.20 32.44
CA ILE A 332 -11.15 -22.42 31.20
C ILE A 332 -12.10 -21.19 31.15
N SER A 333 -11.58 -19.99 30.86
CA SER A 333 -12.39 -18.77 30.64
C SER A 333 -13.18 -18.84 29.32
N ALA A 334 -14.19 -18.00 29.10
CA ALA A 334 -14.89 -17.98 27.80
C ALA A 334 -13.90 -17.71 26.65
N ALA A 335 -12.96 -16.78 26.83
CA ALA A 335 -11.86 -16.55 25.90
C ALA A 335 -11.08 -17.85 25.60
N GLY A 336 -10.75 -18.63 26.63
CA GLY A 336 -10.06 -19.91 26.47
C GLY A 336 -10.86 -20.96 25.70
N TYR A 337 -12.19 -20.99 25.84
CA TYR A 337 -13.05 -21.89 25.05
C TYR A 337 -13.04 -21.51 23.58
N PHE A 338 -13.23 -20.23 23.25
CA PHE A 338 -13.17 -19.75 21.87
C PHE A 338 -11.79 -19.98 21.26
N GLN A 339 -10.72 -19.74 22.01
CA GLN A 339 -9.35 -20.01 21.58
C GLN A 339 -9.11 -21.49 21.31
N ARG A 340 -9.66 -22.40 22.13
CA ARG A 340 -9.56 -23.84 21.91
C ARG A 340 -10.31 -24.29 20.67
N ILE A 341 -11.53 -23.80 20.45
CA ILE A 341 -12.30 -24.09 19.24
C ILE A 341 -11.53 -23.59 18.02
N TYR A 342 -11.04 -22.35 18.08
CA TYR A 342 -10.25 -21.75 17.00
C TYR A 342 -9.01 -22.59 16.66
N TYR A 343 -8.27 -23.05 17.67
CA TYR A 343 -7.11 -23.91 17.48
C TYR A 343 -7.47 -25.26 16.83
N ILE A 344 -8.57 -25.88 17.24
CA ILE A 344 -9.06 -27.12 16.61
C ILE A 344 -9.40 -26.86 15.14
N MET A 345 -10.06 -25.75 14.84
CA MET A 345 -10.41 -25.36 13.47
C MET A 345 -9.17 -25.07 12.63
N LEU A 346 -8.16 -24.36 13.16
CA LEU A 346 -6.91 -24.08 12.46
C LEU A 346 -6.22 -25.37 11.97
N ASN A 347 -6.23 -26.41 12.79
CA ASN A 347 -5.66 -27.70 12.42
C ASN A 347 -6.48 -28.48 11.39
N ALA A 348 -7.78 -28.19 11.28
CA ALA A 348 -8.68 -28.85 10.33
C ALA A 348 -8.72 -28.13 8.97
N ASP A 349 -8.85 -26.80 9.00
CA ASP A 349 -8.96 -25.92 7.83
C ASP A 349 -8.63 -24.47 8.26
N GLU A 350 -7.40 -24.03 7.98
CA GLU A 350 -6.89 -22.71 8.35
C GLU A 350 -7.78 -21.56 7.82
N GLN A 351 -8.21 -21.66 6.55
CA GLN A 351 -9.04 -20.65 5.91
C GLN A 351 -10.39 -20.52 6.62
N LYS A 352 -11.09 -21.64 6.85
CA LYS A 352 -12.39 -21.61 7.54
C LYS A 352 -12.27 -21.16 9.00
N ALA A 353 -11.17 -21.49 9.67
CA ALA A 353 -10.91 -21.03 11.04
C ALA A 353 -10.85 -19.51 11.13
N HIS A 354 -10.11 -18.86 10.22
CA HIS A 354 -10.00 -17.41 10.18
C HIS A 354 -11.32 -16.72 9.80
N ILE A 355 -12.08 -17.29 8.85
CA ILE A 355 -13.43 -16.82 8.52
C ILE A 355 -14.32 -16.89 9.76
N TRP A 356 -14.35 -18.03 10.45
CA TRP A 356 -15.16 -18.24 11.65
C TRP A 356 -14.80 -17.26 12.77
N ARG A 357 -13.50 -17.06 13.06
CA ARG A 357 -13.04 -16.06 14.04
C ARG A 357 -13.57 -14.68 13.68
N SER A 358 -13.32 -14.24 12.45
CA SER A 358 -13.68 -12.89 11.99
C SER A 358 -15.20 -12.65 12.09
N GLN A 359 -16.02 -13.60 11.61
CA GLN A 359 -17.47 -13.51 11.66
C GLN A 359 -18.01 -13.55 13.09
N THR A 360 -17.45 -14.40 13.95
CA THR A 360 -17.84 -14.49 15.36
C THR A 360 -17.62 -13.16 16.08
N LEU A 361 -16.45 -12.54 15.87
CA LEU A 361 -16.12 -11.24 16.46
C LEU A 361 -16.96 -10.10 15.89
N GLN A 362 -17.26 -10.11 14.58
CA GLN A 362 -18.15 -9.13 13.96
C GLN A 362 -19.57 -9.21 14.52
N ASN A 363 -20.13 -10.41 14.61
CA ASN A 363 -21.48 -10.66 15.11
C ASN A 363 -21.63 -10.27 16.59
N LEU A 364 -20.56 -10.38 17.38
CA LEU A 364 -20.53 -10.03 18.80
C LEU A 364 -19.94 -8.66 19.09
N SER A 365 -19.66 -7.85 18.06
CA SER A 365 -18.90 -6.59 18.20
C SER A 365 -19.47 -5.63 19.25
N THR A 366 -20.80 -5.43 19.28
CA THR A 366 -21.47 -4.56 20.26
C THR A 366 -21.31 -5.08 21.69
N PHE A 367 -21.49 -6.39 21.89
CA PHE A 367 -21.29 -7.04 23.19
C PHE A 367 -19.83 -6.94 23.65
N LEU A 368 -18.88 -7.22 22.75
CA LEU A 368 -17.44 -7.20 23.05
C LEU A 368 -16.95 -5.78 23.39
N GLN A 369 -17.51 -4.73 22.78
CA GLN A 369 -17.16 -3.34 23.13
C GLN A 369 -17.47 -3.01 24.60
N ASP A 370 -18.60 -3.46 25.13
CA ASP A 370 -18.95 -3.19 26.53
C ASP A 370 -18.14 -4.04 27.51
N MET A 371 -17.82 -5.29 27.15
CA MET A 371 -16.95 -6.15 27.96
C MET A 371 -15.51 -5.61 28.00
N THR A 372 -15.05 -5.06 26.88
CA THR A 372 -13.72 -4.43 26.77
C THR A 372 -13.54 -3.32 27.80
N LYS A 373 -14.54 -2.45 28.00
CA LYS A 373 -14.47 -1.36 28.99
C LYS A 373 -14.22 -1.88 30.41
N LYS A 374 -14.86 -2.99 30.79
CA LYS A 374 -14.67 -3.63 32.11
C LYS A 374 -13.29 -4.23 32.25
N LEU A 375 -12.83 -4.93 31.20
CA LEU A 375 -11.50 -5.54 31.14
C LEU A 375 -10.39 -4.48 31.25
N VAL A 376 -10.48 -3.42 30.44
CA VAL A 376 -9.50 -2.33 30.40
C VAL A 376 -9.28 -1.72 31.78
N ARG A 377 -10.35 -1.46 32.54
CA ARG A 377 -10.22 -0.94 33.91
C ARG A 377 -9.36 -1.86 34.79
N GLY A 378 -9.56 -3.17 34.71
CA GLY A 378 -8.75 -4.16 35.44
C GLY A 378 -7.29 -4.17 34.99
N LEU A 379 -7.04 -4.08 33.69
CA LEU A 379 -5.68 -4.02 33.13
C LEU A 379 -4.93 -2.76 33.56
N VAL A 380 -5.58 -1.60 33.55
CA VAL A 380 -5.01 -0.32 34.00
C VAL A 380 -4.61 -0.39 35.48
N THR A 381 -5.50 -0.91 36.34
CA THR A 381 -5.18 -1.12 37.76
C THR A 381 -4.03 -2.11 37.93
N GLY A 382 -4.02 -3.21 37.18
CA GLY A 382 -2.93 -4.18 37.19
C GLY A 382 -1.58 -3.57 36.78
N PHE A 383 -1.57 -2.75 35.72
CA PHE A 383 -0.35 -2.08 35.26
C PHE A 383 0.18 -1.07 36.29
N LEU A 384 -0.70 -0.20 36.82
CA LEU A 384 -0.32 0.82 37.81
C LEU A 384 0.15 0.24 39.15
N THR A 385 -0.23 -0.99 39.47
CA THR A 385 0.21 -1.72 40.68
C THR A 385 1.42 -2.62 40.42
N SER A 386 1.78 -2.88 39.16
CA SER A 386 2.91 -3.72 38.75
C SER A 386 4.27 -3.07 39.06
N PRO A 387 5.40 -3.81 38.93
CA PRO A 387 6.75 -3.25 39.05
C PRO A 387 6.99 -2.01 38.17
N ALA A 388 6.29 -1.84 37.06
CA ALA A 388 6.33 -0.62 36.24
C ALA A 388 6.08 0.68 37.03
N ARG A 389 5.38 0.61 38.17
CA ARG A 389 5.14 1.75 39.07
C ARG A 389 6.41 2.41 39.57
N THR A 390 7.52 1.67 39.67
CA THR A 390 8.84 2.19 40.11
C THR A 390 9.43 3.18 39.11
N LEU A 391 9.02 3.09 37.83
CA LEU A 391 9.43 4.00 36.76
C LEU A 391 8.52 5.23 36.61
N LEU A 392 7.42 5.29 37.37
CA LEU A 392 6.47 6.41 37.33
C LEU A 392 6.92 7.51 38.29
N ARG A 393 6.77 8.78 37.87
CA ARG A 393 7.02 9.90 38.79
C ARG A 393 6.11 9.80 40.01
N LYS A 394 6.66 10.09 41.18
CA LYS A 394 5.86 10.26 42.40
C LYS A 394 5.02 11.53 42.25
N VAL A 395 3.74 11.43 42.60
CA VAL A 395 2.78 12.54 42.52
C VAL A 395 2.12 12.64 43.89
N GLY A 396 2.22 13.80 44.54
CA GLY A 396 1.64 14.01 45.86
C GLY A 396 0.15 14.39 45.85
N ASP A 397 -0.39 14.69 44.66
CA ASP A 397 -1.75 15.15 44.46
C ASP A 397 -2.65 14.02 43.90
N ASN A 398 -3.77 13.77 44.58
CA ASN A 398 -4.76 12.77 44.18
C ASN A 398 -5.37 13.08 42.80
N ASP A 399 -5.56 14.36 42.45
CA ASP A 399 -6.14 14.73 41.16
C ASP A 399 -5.19 14.36 40.02
N ALA A 400 -3.90 14.61 40.20
CA ALA A 400 -2.88 14.21 39.24
C ALA A 400 -2.69 12.68 39.13
N VAL A 401 -2.90 11.91 40.22
CA VAL A 401 -2.95 10.44 40.17
C VAL A 401 -4.17 9.96 39.38
N ASN A 402 -5.35 10.52 39.65
CA ASN A 402 -6.58 10.20 38.92
C ASN A 402 -6.47 10.53 37.44
N LYS A 403 -5.88 11.69 37.10
CA LYS A 403 -5.63 12.10 35.72
C LYS A 403 -4.69 11.14 34.98
N ARG A 404 -3.62 10.67 35.64
CA ARG A 404 -2.74 9.64 35.06
C ARG A 404 -3.50 8.37 34.73
N ALA A 405 -4.32 7.89 35.68
CA ALA A 405 -5.11 6.68 35.50
C ALA A 405 -6.13 6.82 34.36
N GLN A 406 -6.80 7.97 34.25
CA GLN A 406 -7.74 8.27 33.16
C GLN A 406 -7.04 8.34 31.79
N GLU A 407 -5.88 8.99 31.71
CA GLU A 407 -5.08 9.04 30.47
C GLU A 407 -4.61 7.65 30.05
N LEU A 408 -4.20 6.81 31.01
CA LEU A 408 -3.83 5.43 30.73
C LEU A 408 -5.04 4.59 30.29
N GLN A 409 -6.19 4.79 30.94
CA GLN A 409 -7.43 4.12 30.57
C GLN A 409 -7.86 4.45 29.14
N SER A 410 -7.85 5.73 28.76
CA SER A 410 -8.15 6.15 27.39
C SER A 410 -7.21 5.51 26.37
N LEU A 411 -5.95 5.31 26.74
CA LEU A 411 -4.97 4.66 25.88
C LEU A 411 -5.29 3.16 25.70
N TYR A 412 -5.57 2.44 26.80
CA TYR A 412 -5.96 1.03 26.73
C TYR A 412 -7.30 0.85 25.99
N ASP A 413 -8.27 1.74 26.17
CA ASP A 413 -9.54 1.72 25.43
C ASP A 413 -9.29 1.87 23.92
N GLY A 414 -8.45 2.82 23.52
CA GLY A 414 -8.07 3.01 22.12
C GLY A 414 -7.33 1.80 21.53
N ALA A 415 -6.41 1.21 22.30
CA ALA A 415 -5.69 0.00 21.89
C ALA A 415 -6.63 -1.21 21.74
N ALA A 416 -7.57 -1.39 22.67
CA ALA A 416 -8.50 -2.50 22.65
C ALA A 416 -9.52 -2.40 21.51
N GLN A 417 -10.03 -1.18 21.24
CA GLN A 417 -10.89 -0.93 20.08
C GLN A 417 -10.15 -1.19 18.77
N LEU A 418 -8.89 -0.75 18.67
CA LEU A 418 -8.04 -1.03 17.52
C LEU A 418 -7.86 -2.53 17.35
N ALA A 419 -7.39 -3.23 18.38
CA ALA A 419 -7.19 -4.69 18.35
C ALA A 419 -8.45 -5.43 17.92
N LEU A 420 -9.61 -5.12 18.52
CA LEU A 420 -10.88 -5.73 18.14
C LEU A 420 -11.22 -5.49 16.66
N SER A 421 -11.00 -4.27 16.16
CA SER A 421 -11.24 -3.94 14.75
C SER A 421 -10.27 -4.63 13.77
N LEU A 422 -9.07 -5.01 14.23
CA LEU A 422 -8.13 -5.79 13.43
C LEU A 422 -8.51 -7.28 13.48
N TRP A 423 -8.89 -7.78 14.65
CA TRP A 423 -9.33 -9.17 14.80
C TRP A 423 -10.68 -9.48 14.14
N THR A 424 -11.50 -8.48 13.80
CA THR A 424 -12.67 -8.68 12.95
C THR A 424 -12.33 -8.89 11.47
N GLN A 425 -11.07 -8.71 11.06
CA GLN A 425 -10.62 -9.02 9.71
C GLN A 425 -10.16 -10.47 9.61
N ARG A 426 -10.24 -11.03 8.39
CA ARG A 426 -9.82 -12.41 8.09
C ARG A 426 -8.30 -12.60 8.13
N ALA A 427 -7.54 -11.53 7.93
CA ALA A 427 -6.10 -11.54 8.14
C ALA A 427 -5.77 -11.95 9.57
N PHE A 428 -4.76 -12.80 9.74
CA PHE A 428 -4.30 -13.27 11.04
C PHE A 428 -3.10 -12.46 11.50
N MET A 429 -3.23 -11.84 12.68
CA MET A 429 -2.21 -10.99 13.24
C MET A 429 -1.29 -11.77 14.20
N THR A 430 0.00 -11.45 14.19
CA THR A 430 0.95 -11.93 15.20
C THR A 430 1.82 -10.77 15.70
N CYS A 431 2.28 -10.88 16.95
CA CYS A 431 3.24 -9.97 17.53
C CYS A 431 4.61 -10.65 17.68
N GLN A 432 5.64 -10.11 17.05
CA GLN A 432 7.02 -10.59 17.16
C GLN A 432 7.79 -9.70 18.13
N SER A 433 8.22 -10.27 19.25
CA SER A 433 9.16 -9.68 20.21
C SER A 433 10.57 -10.27 20.01
N LEU A 434 11.46 -10.14 21.00
CA LEU A 434 12.88 -10.48 20.85
C LEU A 434 13.14 -11.89 20.30
N ARG A 435 12.37 -12.89 20.73
CA ARG A 435 12.56 -14.30 20.30
C ARG A 435 12.22 -14.55 18.83
N GLY A 436 11.39 -13.70 18.24
CA GLY A 436 10.89 -13.85 16.89
C GLY A 436 11.52 -12.91 15.87
N LEU A 437 12.42 -12.04 16.32
CA LEU A 437 13.14 -11.09 15.47
C LEU A 437 14.47 -11.70 15.00
N PRO A 438 14.80 -11.60 13.70
CA PRO A 438 16.11 -11.94 13.15
C PRO A 438 17.16 -10.91 13.62
N PRO A 439 18.44 -11.12 13.28
CA PRO A 439 19.46 -10.10 13.46
C PRO A 439 19.03 -8.76 12.85
N PHE A 440 19.44 -7.66 13.49
CA PHE A 440 19.10 -6.32 13.03
C PHE A 440 19.76 -6.01 11.69
N ILE A 441 18.99 -5.47 10.74
CA ILE A 441 19.47 -4.97 9.46
C ILE A 441 18.65 -3.72 9.14
N ILE A 442 19.29 -2.58 8.91
CA ILE A 442 18.60 -1.29 8.72
C ILE A 442 17.68 -1.27 7.50
N SER A 443 18.06 -1.98 6.43
CA SER A 443 17.25 -2.12 5.21
C SER A 443 16.04 -3.05 5.39
N SER A 444 15.96 -3.79 6.49
CA SER A 444 14.83 -4.68 6.76
C SER A 444 13.62 -3.88 7.25
N PRO A 445 12.44 -4.00 6.59
CA PRO A 445 11.23 -3.30 7.02
C PRO A 445 10.64 -3.85 8.32
N MET A 446 11.14 -4.97 8.85
CA MET A 446 10.53 -5.66 9.99
C MET A 446 10.83 -5.00 11.34
N MET A 447 11.92 -4.24 11.43
CA MET A 447 12.29 -3.55 12.66
C MET A 447 13.06 -2.27 12.36
N ARG A 448 13.07 -1.36 13.33
CA ARG A 448 13.79 -0.08 13.28
C ARG A 448 14.54 0.12 14.58
N ALA A 449 15.75 0.66 14.48
CA ALA A 449 16.49 1.06 15.66
C ALA A 449 15.73 2.17 16.40
N HIS A 450 15.80 2.15 17.72
CA HIS A 450 15.25 3.20 18.55
C HIS A 450 15.96 4.52 18.22
N ARG A 451 15.21 5.61 18.09
CA ARG A 451 15.71 6.96 17.72
C ARG A 451 16.87 7.51 18.56
N LEU A 452 17.18 6.89 19.70
CA LEU A 452 18.32 7.27 20.54
C LEU A 452 19.66 6.76 20.00
N HIS A 453 19.64 5.83 19.03
CA HIS A 453 20.83 5.41 18.29
C HIS A 453 21.25 6.40 17.20
N LEU A 454 20.42 7.39 16.86
CA LEU A 454 20.72 8.43 15.88
C LEU A 454 21.29 7.85 14.57
N LEU A 455 20.60 6.83 14.03
CA LEU A 455 20.91 6.25 12.72
C LEU A 455 20.13 7.01 11.65
N ASP A 456 20.83 7.33 10.56
CA ASP A 456 20.21 7.77 9.30
C ASP A 456 19.86 6.55 8.43
N GLU A 457 19.08 6.73 7.36
CA GLU A 457 18.54 5.60 6.56
C GLU A 457 19.61 4.71 5.92
N ASP A 458 20.80 5.28 5.64
CA ASP A 458 21.93 4.57 5.05
C ASP A 458 23.00 4.14 6.08
N ASP A 459 22.78 4.40 7.38
CA ASP A 459 23.74 4.09 8.44
C ASP A 459 23.68 2.60 8.85
N THR A 460 24.49 1.78 8.17
CA THR A 460 24.59 0.32 8.39
C THR A 460 25.46 -0.08 9.58
N ARG A 461 25.96 0.86 10.40
CA ARG A 461 26.94 0.57 11.48
C ARG A 461 26.46 -0.42 12.54
N LEU A 462 25.14 -0.57 12.71
CA LEU A 462 24.54 -1.48 13.67
C LEU A 462 23.95 -2.74 13.03
N ASP A 463 24.14 -2.95 11.72
CA ASP A 463 23.71 -4.17 11.04
C ASP A 463 24.43 -5.39 11.64
N GLY A 464 23.68 -6.48 11.84
CA GLY A 464 24.13 -7.70 12.49
C GLY A 464 24.30 -7.59 14.01
N LYS A 465 24.16 -6.41 14.62
CA LYS A 465 24.28 -6.26 16.08
C LYS A 465 23.11 -6.92 16.80
N ARG A 466 23.39 -7.39 18.02
CA ARG A 466 22.40 -8.03 18.90
C ARG A 466 21.37 -7.02 19.37
N ILE A 467 20.10 -7.41 19.35
CA ILE A 467 19.01 -6.66 19.97
C ILE A 467 19.06 -6.85 21.49
N LEU A 468 19.18 -5.75 22.22
CA LEU A 468 19.19 -5.77 23.69
C LEU A 468 17.79 -5.69 24.27
N LEU A 469 16.96 -4.80 23.72
CA LEU A 469 15.62 -4.53 24.19
C LEU A 469 14.68 -4.30 23.00
N CYS A 470 13.60 -5.06 22.93
CA CYS A 470 12.43 -4.76 22.12
C CYS A 470 11.59 -3.73 22.88
N VAL A 471 11.52 -2.50 22.37
CA VAL A 471 10.69 -1.42 22.95
C VAL A 471 9.24 -1.56 22.48
N GLN A 472 9.06 -2.04 21.25
CA GLN A 472 7.75 -2.31 20.68
C GLN A 472 7.85 -3.53 19.76
N PRO A 473 6.91 -4.48 19.85
CA PRO A 473 6.94 -5.66 18.98
C PRO A 473 6.60 -5.29 17.53
N ALA A 474 7.05 -6.10 16.59
CA ALA A 474 6.53 -6.02 15.22
C ALA A 474 5.14 -6.65 15.17
N ILE A 475 4.26 -6.10 14.35
CA ILE A 475 2.94 -6.63 14.08
C ILE A 475 2.91 -7.08 12.63
N LEU A 476 2.76 -8.38 12.45
CA LEU A 476 2.67 -9.02 11.14
C LEU A 476 1.24 -9.47 10.90
N ALA A 477 0.75 -9.30 9.68
CA ALA A 477 -0.53 -9.81 9.23
C ALA A 477 -0.33 -10.84 8.13
N PHE A 478 -0.93 -12.00 8.32
CA PHE A 478 -0.91 -13.13 7.40
C PHE A 478 -2.26 -13.26 6.71
N GLY A 479 -2.21 -13.58 5.43
CA GLY A 479 -3.39 -13.77 4.60
C GLY A 479 -4.09 -12.49 4.16
N SER A 480 -5.01 -12.66 3.22
CA SER A 480 -5.77 -11.60 2.56
C SER A 480 -7.18 -11.45 3.16
N GLU A 481 -7.89 -10.43 2.68
CA GLU A 481 -9.32 -10.22 2.94
C GLU A 481 -10.20 -11.39 2.47
N ASN A 482 -9.67 -12.25 1.60
CA ASN A 482 -10.37 -13.42 1.06
C ASN A 482 -10.09 -14.68 1.89
N ALA A 483 -9.36 -14.54 2.99
CA ALA A 483 -8.83 -15.65 3.76
C ALA A 483 -7.94 -16.59 2.92
N GLU A 484 -7.04 -16.01 2.15
CA GLU A 484 -6.08 -16.74 1.30
C GLU A 484 -4.65 -16.26 1.59
N HIS A 485 -3.63 -17.01 1.14
CA HIS A 485 -2.21 -16.61 1.22
C HIS A 485 -1.65 -16.44 2.64
N TYR A 486 -2.06 -17.29 3.59
CA TYR A 486 -1.54 -17.28 4.97
C TYR A 486 -0.06 -17.67 5.11
N ASN A 487 0.57 -18.14 4.04
CA ASN A 487 2.01 -18.36 3.94
C ASN A 487 2.82 -17.07 3.70
N GLN A 488 2.16 -15.96 3.37
CA GLN A 488 2.77 -14.66 3.15
C GLN A 488 2.34 -13.70 4.25
N HIS A 489 3.22 -12.76 4.61
CA HIS A 489 2.91 -11.74 5.59
C HIS A 489 3.21 -10.34 5.10
N LYS A 490 2.45 -9.39 5.67
CA LYS A 490 2.65 -7.97 5.55
C LYS A 490 3.06 -7.43 6.91
N ILE A 491 3.97 -6.47 6.94
CA ILE A 491 4.39 -5.82 8.18
C ILE A 491 3.46 -4.64 8.43
N TRP A 492 2.50 -4.74 9.36
CA TRP A 492 1.63 -3.63 9.73
C TRP A 492 2.30 -2.62 10.67
N SER A 493 3.22 -3.10 11.51
CA SER A 493 4.04 -2.22 12.34
C SER A 493 5.42 -2.85 12.52
N PRO A 494 6.52 -2.13 12.25
CA PRO A 494 7.86 -2.64 12.51
C PRO A 494 8.13 -2.67 14.02
N ALA A 495 8.97 -3.61 14.47
CA ALA A 495 9.48 -3.57 15.83
C ALA A 495 10.35 -2.33 16.06
N VAL A 496 10.38 -1.81 17.27
CA VAL A 496 11.33 -0.76 17.69
C VAL A 496 12.31 -1.37 18.68
N VAL A 497 13.60 -1.33 18.37
CA VAL A 497 14.62 -2.08 19.12
C VAL A 497 15.78 -1.21 19.59
N VAL A 498 16.33 -1.50 20.77
CA VAL A 498 17.61 -0.97 21.24
C VAL A 498 18.67 -2.03 21.01
N LEU A 499 19.77 -1.62 20.39
CA LEU A 499 20.86 -2.48 19.94
C LEU A 499 22.07 -2.35 20.86
N HIS A 500 22.91 -3.39 20.83
CA HIS A 500 24.24 -3.34 21.42
C HIS A 500 25.22 -2.67 20.46
N GLU A 501 25.82 -1.53 20.84
CA GLU A 501 26.77 -0.83 19.97
C GLU A 501 28.22 -1.31 20.14
N LYS A 502 28.56 -1.83 21.32
CA LYS A 502 29.94 -2.20 21.66
C LYS A 502 30.40 -3.51 21.02
#